data_AF-A0A3R6ZIH9-F1
#
_entry.id   AF-A0A3R6ZIH9-F1
#
_cell.length_a   1.000
_cell.length_b   1.000
_cell.length_c   1.000
_cell.angle_alpha   90.00
_cell.angle_beta   90.00
_cell.angle_gamma   90.00
#
_symmetry.space_group_name_H-M   'P 1'
#
loop_
_entity.id
_entity.type
_entity.pdbx_description
1 polymer ?
#
loop_
_entity_poly.entity_id
_entity_poly.type
_entity_poly.pdbx_seq_one_letter_code
_entity_poly.pdbx_strand_id
1 'polypeptide(L)'
;MGMPRSTLHDYYRRGIFVEYTSAIMPQFTDANQAVRLKWAMDHVHAVTPDDYAFADMMNVVHVDEKWFFATRVSKSYYLAPDEELPHRTCKSKKFITKVMFLSAFARHRWDN
;
A
#
# COMPACT_ATOMS: atom_id res chain seq x y z
N MET A 1 -15.12 22.69 -17.46
CA MET A 1 -16.24 22.02 -18.16
C MET A 1 -17.54 22.62 -17.64
N GLY A 2 -18.30 23.33 -18.48
CA GLY A 2 -19.52 24.05 -18.09
C GLY A 2 -20.74 23.15 -17.85
N MET A 3 -20.56 21.96 -17.26
CA MET A 3 -21.63 20.99 -17.05
C MET A 3 -22.14 21.03 -15.60
N PRO A 4 -23.47 20.96 -15.36
CA PRO A 4 -24.03 20.80 -14.02
C PRO A 4 -23.61 19.49 -13.35
N ARG A 5 -23.36 19.51 -12.02
CA ARG A 5 -22.94 18.33 -11.24
C ARG A 5 -23.96 17.18 -11.30
N SER A 6 -25.26 17.50 -11.37
CA SER A 6 -26.34 16.52 -11.47
C SER A 6 -26.25 15.70 -12.76
N THR A 7 -25.99 16.38 -13.88
CA THR A 7 -25.79 15.75 -15.19
C THR A 7 -24.57 14.84 -15.20
N LEU A 8 -23.46 15.29 -14.60
CA LEU A 8 -22.24 14.49 -14.48
C LEU A 8 -22.46 13.22 -13.63
N HIS A 9 -23.18 13.33 -12.51
CA HIS A 9 -23.51 12.20 -11.64
C HIS A 9 -24.49 11.21 -12.31
N ASP A 10 -25.45 11.70 -13.11
CA ASP A 10 -26.33 10.85 -13.91
C ASP A 10 -25.54 10.07 -14.97
N TYR A 11 -24.61 10.72 -15.67
CA TYR A 11 -23.72 10.04 -16.62
C TYR A 11 -22.81 9.00 -15.97
N TYR A 12 -22.28 9.27 -14.77
CA TYR A 12 -21.55 8.27 -13.99
C TYR A 12 -22.45 7.08 -13.60
N ARG A 13 -23.66 7.33 -13.09
CA ARG A 13 -24.61 6.25 -12.73
C ARG A 13 -25.06 5.42 -13.94
N ARG A 14 -25.10 6.03 -15.13
CA ARG A 14 -25.39 5.35 -16.41
C ARG A 14 -24.18 4.61 -17.00
N GLY A 15 -23.01 4.66 -16.34
CA GLY A 15 -21.79 3.99 -16.81
C GLY A 15 -21.12 4.65 -18.02
N ILE A 16 -21.52 5.87 -18.40
CA ILE A 16 -20.89 6.64 -19.48
C ILE A 16 -19.50 7.11 -19.03
N PHE A 17 -19.37 7.44 -17.74
CA PHE A 17 -18.10 7.70 -17.11
C PHE A 17 -17.80 6.63 -16.06
N VAL A 18 -16.52 6.29 -15.94
CA VAL A 18 -16.01 5.38 -14.92
C VAL A 18 -15.13 6.17 -13.98
N GLU A 19 -15.20 5.85 -12.70
CA GLU A 19 -14.28 6.38 -11.71
C GLU A 19 -12.94 5.66 -11.89
N TYR A 20 -11.87 6.43 -12.08
CA TYR A 20 -10.53 5.91 -12.21
C TYR A 20 -9.61 6.61 -11.22
N THR A 21 -8.97 5.83 -10.36
CA THR A 21 -7.93 6.33 -9.46
C THR A 21 -6.57 5.91 -10.00
N SER A 22 -5.78 6.86 -10.48
CA SER A 22 -4.38 6.62 -10.82
C SER A 22 -3.49 6.86 -9.61
N ALA A 23 -2.85 5.82 -9.09
CA ALA A 23 -1.77 5.98 -8.12
C ALA A 23 -0.45 6.29 -8.85
N ILE A 24 0.36 7.19 -8.29
CA ILE A 24 1.73 7.41 -8.77
C ILE A 24 2.58 6.26 -8.24
N MET A 25 3.11 5.46 -9.16
CA MET A 25 4.03 4.37 -8.85
C MET A 25 5.47 4.82 -9.09
N PRO A 26 6.47 4.27 -8.36
CA PRO A 26 7.87 4.55 -8.66
C PRO A 26 8.21 4.16 -10.10
N GLN A 27 8.96 5.03 -10.78
CA GLN A 27 9.43 4.75 -12.14
C GLN A 27 10.59 3.74 -12.06
N PHE A 28 10.41 2.57 -12.69
CA PHE A 28 11.50 1.62 -12.86
C PHE A 28 12.30 1.97 -14.12
N THR A 29 13.62 2.01 -14.00
CA THR A 29 14.53 2.02 -15.15
C THR A 29 14.66 0.58 -15.69
N ASP A 30 15.09 0.43 -16.94
CA ASP A 30 15.33 -0.89 -17.54
C ASP A 30 16.34 -1.71 -16.72
N ALA A 31 17.36 -1.04 -16.15
CA ALA A 31 18.31 -1.66 -15.25
C ALA A 31 17.63 -2.21 -13.96
N ASN A 32 16.74 -1.42 -13.35
CA ASN A 32 16.00 -1.88 -12.16
C ASN A 32 15.09 -3.08 -12.49
N GLN A 33 14.47 -3.08 -13.67
CA GLN A 33 13.64 -4.20 -14.12
C GLN A 33 14.49 -5.46 -14.33
N ALA A 34 15.64 -5.34 -15.00
CA ALA A 34 16.54 -6.46 -15.24
C ALA A 34 17.05 -7.10 -13.94
N VAL A 35 17.44 -6.27 -12.96
CA VAL A 35 17.87 -6.76 -11.64
C VAL A 35 16.76 -7.51 -10.92
N ARG A 36 15.53 -6.97 -10.94
CA ARG A 36 14.37 -7.62 -10.31
C ARG A 36 14.00 -8.93 -11.00
N LEU A 37 14.04 -8.97 -12.33
CA LEU A 37 13.75 -10.17 -13.10
C LEU A 37 14.79 -11.25 -12.82
N LYS A 38 16.08 -10.90 -12.83
CA LYS A 38 17.15 -11.82 -12.47
C LYS A 38 16.93 -12.39 -11.06
N TRP A 39 16.65 -11.54 -10.08
CA TRP A 39 16.37 -11.99 -8.72
C TRP A 39 15.20 -12.97 -8.67
N ALA A 40 14.10 -12.68 -9.38
CA ALA A 40 12.95 -13.58 -9.42
C ALA A 40 13.31 -14.93 -10.06
N MET A 41 14.04 -14.94 -11.17
CA MET A 41 14.49 -16.16 -11.83
C MET A 41 15.42 -17.00 -10.95
N ASP A 42 16.31 -16.35 -10.19
CA ASP A 42 17.23 -17.04 -9.27
C ASP A 42 16.48 -17.75 -8.11
N HIS A 43 15.23 -17.35 -7.82
CA HIS A 43 14.40 -17.90 -6.72
C HIS A 43 13.19 -18.70 -7.23
N VAL A 44 13.17 -19.06 -8.51
CA VAL A 44 12.16 -19.95 -9.11
C VAL A 44 12.86 -21.21 -9.62
N HIS A 45 12.32 -22.37 -9.28
CA HIS A 45 12.89 -23.67 -9.64
C HIS A 45 11.82 -24.55 -10.28
N ALA A 46 12.21 -25.33 -11.29
CA ALA A 46 11.32 -26.30 -11.90
C ALA A 46 11.05 -27.46 -10.93
N VAL A 47 9.78 -27.77 -10.69
CA VAL A 47 9.34 -28.94 -9.93
C VAL A 47 9.08 -30.10 -10.89
N THR A 48 8.46 -29.80 -12.03
CA THR A 48 8.26 -30.70 -13.17
C THR A 48 8.67 -29.95 -14.44
N PRO A 49 8.74 -30.59 -15.63
CA PRO A 49 9.03 -29.89 -16.87
C PRO A 49 8.07 -28.73 -17.20
N ASP A 50 6.84 -28.80 -16.70
CA ASP A 50 5.77 -27.82 -16.97
C ASP A 50 5.38 -26.99 -15.73
N ASP A 51 5.91 -27.33 -14.53
CA ASP A 51 5.60 -26.64 -13.28
C ASP A 51 6.83 -26.02 -12.62
N TYR A 52 6.63 -24.82 -12.08
CA TYR A 52 7.64 -24.08 -11.35
C TYR A 52 7.15 -23.75 -9.94
N ALA A 53 8.06 -23.77 -8.97
CA ALA A 53 7.82 -23.31 -7.61
C ALA A 53 8.86 -22.27 -7.19
N PHE A 54 8.44 -21.38 -6.29
CA PHE A 54 9.37 -20.48 -5.62
C PHE A 54 10.23 -21.24 -4.62
N ALA A 55 11.46 -20.77 -4.43
CA ALA A 55 12.32 -21.23 -3.34
C ALA A 55 11.60 -21.08 -1.99
N ASP A 56 11.82 -22.03 -1.07
CA ASP A 56 11.07 -22.06 0.19
C ASP A 56 11.41 -20.91 1.15
N MET A 57 12.56 -20.26 0.94
CA MET A 57 13.12 -19.17 1.74
C MET A 57 13.18 -19.47 3.25
N MET A 58 13.31 -20.74 3.65
CA MET A 58 13.32 -21.18 5.06
C MET A 58 14.55 -20.74 5.85
N ASN A 59 15.61 -20.33 5.15
CA ASN A 59 16.86 -19.76 5.66
C ASN A 59 16.95 -18.23 5.48
N VAL A 60 15.86 -17.57 5.08
CA VAL A 60 15.83 -16.12 4.87
C VAL A 60 15.04 -15.44 6.00
N VAL A 61 15.61 -14.35 6.53
CA VAL A 61 14.91 -13.43 7.43
C VAL A 61 14.73 -12.11 6.69
N HIS A 62 13.49 -11.70 6.49
CA HIS A 62 13.15 -10.42 5.90
C HIS A 62 13.15 -9.34 6.95
N VAL A 63 13.94 -8.28 6.74
CA VAL A 63 14.04 -7.15 7.66
C VAL A 63 13.53 -5.90 6.93
N ASP A 64 12.67 -5.14 7.60
CA ASP A 64 12.11 -3.91 7.05
C ASP A 64 12.00 -2.81 8.12
N GLU A 65 12.20 -1.56 7.70
CA GLU A 65 11.98 -0.38 8.51
C GLU A 65 10.74 0.37 8.04
N LYS A 66 9.82 0.65 8.97
CA LYS A 66 8.60 1.39 8.66
C LYS A 66 8.35 2.52 9.64
N TRP A 67 8.09 3.71 9.08
CA TRP A 67 7.65 4.88 9.84
C TRP A 67 6.14 4.83 10.09
N PHE A 68 5.74 4.87 11.35
CA PHE A 68 4.36 5.01 11.78
C PHE A 68 4.13 6.41 12.31
N PHE A 69 3.06 7.05 11.86
CA PHE A 69 2.65 8.36 12.35
C PHE A 69 1.75 8.16 13.57
N ALA A 70 2.04 8.87 14.67
CA ALA A 70 1.24 8.82 15.90
C ALA A 70 -0.23 9.17 15.66
N THR A 71 -0.51 9.94 14.60
CA THR A 71 -1.88 10.23 14.18
C THR A 71 -1.98 10.44 12.67
N ARG A 72 -3.14 10.13 12.08
CA ARG A 72 -3.38 10.38 10.65
C ARG A 72 -3.63 11.86 10.40
N VAL A 73 -3.19 12.36 9.25
CA VAL A 73 -3.43 13.74 8.81
C VAL A 73 -4.92 14.07 8.73
N SER A 74 -5.71 13.15 8.17
CA SER A 74 -7.16 13.20 8.16
C SER A 74 -7.71 11.95 8.85
N LYS A 75 -8.66 12.12 9.76
CA LYS A 75 -9.36 11.04 10.45
C LYS A 75 -10.83 11.42 10.55
N SER A 76 -11.70 10.52 10.10
CA SER A 76 -13.14 10.66 10.28
C SER A 76 -13.53 10.18 11.67
N TYR A 77 -14.41 10.92 12.32
CA TYR A 77 -15.01 10.59 13.62
C TYR A 77 -16.52 10.48 13.44
N TYR A 78 -17.11 9.47 14.07
CA TYR A 78 -18.56 9.43 14.29
C TYR A 78 -18.78 9.91 15.73
N LEU A 79 -19.63 10.92 15.89
CA LEU A 79 -19.90 11.57 17.17
C LEU A 79 -21.40 11.49 17.47
N ALA A 80 -21.75 11.38 18.74
CA ALA A 80 -23.13 11.55 19.17
C ALA A 80 -23.57 13.02 19.00
N PRO A 81 -24.88 13.33 18.90
CA PRO A 81 -25.38 14.68 18.63
C PRO A 81 -24.89 15.77 19.61
N ASP A 82 -24.60 15.39 20.86
CA ASP A 82 -24.18 16.31 21.93
C ASP A 82 -22.68 16.17 22.28
N GLU A 83 -21.91 15.42 21.49
CA GLU A 83 -20.50 15.20 21.76
C GLU A 83 -19.63 16.29 21.11
N GLU A 84 -18.70 16.84 21.89
CA GLU A 84 -17.78 17.85 21.39
C GLU A 84 -16.80 17.29 20.35
N LEU A 85 -16.59 18.07 19.28
CA LEU A 85 -15.67 17.72 18.21
C LEU A 85 -14.23 17.61 18.75
N PRO A 86 -13.53 16.50 18.52
CA PRO A 86 -12.14 16.35 18.96
C PRO A 86 -11.24 17.41 18.34
N HIS A 87 -10.71 18.32 19.16
CA HIS A 87 -9.79 19.36 18.69
C HIS A 87 -8.39 18.78 18.46
N ARG A 88 -7.92 18.82 17.21
CA ARG A 88 -6.59 18.31 16.81
C ARG A 88 -5.84 19.34 15.99
N THR A 89 -4.79 19.90 16.56
CA THR A 89 -3.94 20.91 15.89
C THR A 89 -2.48 20.50 15.90
N CYS A 90 -1.78 20.85 14.81
CA CYS A 90 -0.32 20.75 14.70
C CYS A 90 0.17 21.86 13.76
N LYS A 91 1.41 22.31 13.91
CA LYS A 91 1.97 23.41 13.09
C LYS A 91 2.06 23.06 11.61
N SER A 92 2.36 21.79 11.29
CA SER A 92 2.39 21.26 9.92
C SER A 92 2.40 19.72 9.96
N LYS A 93 1.92 19.08 8.89
CA LYS A 93 1.92 17.60 8.74
C LYS A 93 3.29 16.97 8.97
N LYS A 94 4.38 17.70 8.69
CA LYS A 94 5.76 17.23 8.90
C LYS A 94 6.12 17.06 10.38
N PHE A 95 5.44 17.77 11.28
CA PHE A 95 5.67 17.74 12.74
C PHE A 95 4.81 16.70 13.46
N ILE A 96 4.01 15.90 12.74
CA ILE A 96 3.33 14.77 13.35
C ILE A 96 4.40 13.79 13.83
N THR A 97 4.39 13.45 15.12
CA THR A 97 5.32 12.50 15.74
C THR A 97 5.35 11.21 14.93
N LYS A 98 6.54 10.77 14.56
CA LYS A 98 6.77 9.51 13.85
C LYS A 98 7.59 8.58 14.71
N VAL A 99 7.24 7.31 14.70
CA VAL A 99 7.99 6.24 15.36
C VAL A 99 8.42 5.28 14.27
N MET A 100 9.72 4.96 14.23
CA MET A 100 10.26 3.96 13.32
C MET A 100 10.20 2.60 14.02
N PHE A 101 9.68 1.60 13.31
CA PHE A 101 9.75 0.22 13.74
C PHE A 101 10.64 -0.54 12.77
N LEU A 102 11.66 -1.19 13.31
CA LEU A 102 12.42 -2.22 12.63
C LEU A 102 11.77 -3.56 12.97
N SER A 103 11.44 -4.35 11.96
CA SER A 103 10.86 -5.67 12.17
C SER A 103 11.57 -6.71 11.31
N ALA A 104 11.67 -7.93 11.85
CA ALA A 104 12.26 -9.07 11.19
C ALA A 104 11.24 -10.20 11.15
N PHE A 105 10.94 -10.71 9.96
CA PHE A 105 10.01 -11.80 9.71
C PHE A 105 10.71 -12.95 9.01
N ALA A 106 10.47 -14.16 9.50
CA ALA A 106 10.91 -15.40 8.88
C ALA A 106 9.70 -16.29 8.62
N ARG A 107 9.82 -17.21 7.67
CA ARG A 107 8.78 -18.21 7.43
C ARG A 107 8.61 -19.11 8.65
N HIS A 108 7.36 -19.35 9.03
CA HIS A 108 7.03 -20.23 10.15
C HIS A 108 7.49 -21.66 9.87
N ARG A 109 8.05 -22.33 10.88
CA ARG A 109 8.65 -23.67 10.73
C ARG A 109 7.78 -24.81 11.26
N TRP A 110 6.85 -24.52 12.17
CA TRP A 110 6.07 -25.56 12.86
C TRP A 110 4.60 -25.16 12.89
N ASP A 111 3.76 -25.79 12.09
CA ASP A 111 2.32 -25.62 12.24
C ASP A 111 1.86 -26.33 13.52
N ASN A 112 1.29 -25.58 14.46
CA ASN A 112 0.43 -26.11 15.53
C ASN A 112 -1.02 -25.85 15.14
#